data_AF-A0A6S6QVE6-F1
#
_entry.id   AF-A0A6S6QVE6-F1
#
_cell.length_a   1.000
_cell.length_b   1.000
_cell.length_c   1.000
_cell.angle_alpha   90.00
_cell.angle_beta   90.00
_cell.angle_gamma   90.00
#
_symmetry.space_group_name_H-M   'P 1'
#
loop_
_entity.id
_entity.type
_entity.pdbx_description
1 polymer ?
#
loop_
_entity_poly.entity_id
_entity_poly.type
_entity_poly.pdbx_seq_one_letter_code
_entity_poly.pdbx_strand_id
1 'polypeptide(L)' 'MSSTDRKLKVYQSYNAKNQHVPEIRFKGKWLEENGFYIGLNIEIEIHDNMLIIKQKV' A
#
# COMPACT_ATOMS: atom_id res chain seq x y z
N MET A 1 13.81 17.33 -1.68
CA MET A 1 13.00 16.08 -1.71
C MET A 1 12.19 16.05 -0.43
N SER A 2 10.88 16.30 -0.47
CA SER A 2 10.06 16.25 0.76
C SER A 2 9.72 14.79 1.06
N SER A 3 10.37 14.22 2.07
CA SER A 3 9.92 12.98 2.69
C SER A 3 8.61 13.26 3.42
N THR A 4 7.48 13.02 2.74
CA THR A 4 6.18 13.11 3.41
C THR A 4 5.95 11.77 4.10
N ASP A 5 6.52 11.61 5.29
CA ASP A 5 6.23 10.45 6.13
C ASP A 5 4.75 10.50 6.51
N ARG A 6 3.96 9.62 5.87
CA ARG A 6 2.53 9.51 6.12
C ARG A 6 2.29 8.38 7.12
N LYS A 7 1.64 8.72 8.24
CA LYS A 7 1.13 7.71 9.18
C LYS A 7 -0.18 7.15 8.62
N LEU A 8 -0.20 5.87 8.29
CA LEU A 8 -1.41 5.15 7.91
C LEU A 8 -1.92 4.32 9.09
N LYS A 9 -3.25 4.23 9.22
CA LYS A 9 -3.90 3.32 10.15
C LYS A 9 -4.07 1.96 9.45
N VAL A 10 -3.76 0.88 10.17
CA VAL A 10 -4.16 -0.47 9.76
C VAL A 10 -5.62 -0.67 10.12
N TYR A 11 -6.44 -1.05 9.14
CA TYR A 11 -7.86 -1.30 9.31
C TYR A 11 -8.14 -2.79 9.45
N GLN A 12 -9.30 -3.10 10.04
CA GLN A 12 -9.85 -4.45 10.01
C GLN A 12 -10.66 -4.63 8.71
N SER A 13 -10.44 -5.76 8.06
CA SER A 13 -11.23 -6.24 6.91
C SER A 13 -11.58 -7.72 7.09
N TYR A 14 -12.21 -8.32 6.08
CA TYR A 14 -12.61 -9.73 6.08
C TYR A 14 -12.07 -10.42 4.83
N ASN A 15 -11.54 -11.63 5.01
CA ASN A 15 -11.14 -12.48 3.87
C ASN A 15 -12.36 -13.24 3.30
N ALA A 16 -12.15 -14.03 2.24
CA ALA A 16 -13.21 -14.83 1.59
C ALA A 16 -13.88 -15.88 2.51
N LYS A 17 -13.29 -16.16 3.68
CA LYS A 17 -13.83 -17.06 4.71
C LYS A 17 -14.49 -16.31 5.86
N ASN A 18 -14.76 -15.01 5.71
CA ASN A 18 -15.31 -14.11 6.73
C ASN A 18 -14.45 -14.00 8.02
N GLN A 19 -13.14 -14.22 7.93
CA GLN A 19 -12.24 -14.05 9.07
C GLN A 19 -11.66 -12.63 9.09
N HIS A 20 -11.47 -12.06 10.28
CA HIS A 20 -10.83 -10.76 10.46
C HIS A 20 -9.38 -10.79 9.97
N VAL A 21 -9.01 -9.82 9.13
CA VAL A 21 -7.65 -9.66 8.59
C VAL A 21 -7.24 -8.19 8.56
N PRO A 22 -5.93 -7.88 8.63
CA PRO A 22 -5.43 -6.51 8.49
C PRO A 22 -5.54 -6.00 7.05
N GLU A 23 -5.86 -4.72 6.88
CA GLU A 23 -5.90 -4.02 5.59
C GLU A 23 -5.14 -2.69 5.69
N ILE A 24 -4.19 -2.48 4.76
CA ILE A 24 -3.51 -1.18 4.57
C ILE A 24 -4.09 -0.53 3.31
N ARG A 25 -4.60 0.70 3.44
CA ARG A 25 -5.21 1.45 2.34
C ARG A 25 -4.30 2.59 1.88
N PHE A 26 -3.77 2.48 0.68
CA PHE A 26 -3.08 3.57 -0.01
C PHE A 26 -4.10 4.33 -0.87
N LYS A 27 -4.38 5.59 -0.51
CA LYS A 27 -5.29 6.44 -1.29
C LYS A 27 -4.84 7.91 -1.26
N GLY A 28 -4.94 8.57 -2.41
CA GLY A 28 -4.76 10.02 -2.57
C GLY A 28 -3.90 10.39 -3.76
N LYS A 29 -3.99 11.66 -4.19
CA LYS A 29 -3.22 12.21 -5.33
C LYS A 29 -1.71 12.02 -5.19
N TRP A 30 -1.21 11.98 -3.96
CA TRP A 30 0.19 11.73 -3.68
C TRP A 30 0.72 10.41 -4.26
N LEU A 31 -0.13 9.41 -4.48
CA LEU A 31 0.26 8.16 -5.14
C LEU A 31 0.58 8.40 -6.62
N GLU A 32 -0.32 9.08 -7.34
CA GLU A 32 -0.14 9.44 -8.75
C GLU A 32 1.06 10.38 -8.93
N GLU A 33 1.24 11.35 -8.04
CA GLU A 33 2.40 12.25 -8.00
C GLU A 33 3.73 11.49 -7.82
N ASN A 34 3.69 10.28 -7.27
CA ASN A 34 4.83 9.39 -7.10
C ASN A 34 4.80 8.19 -8.08
N GLY A 35 4.03 8.29 -9.17
CA GLY A 35 4.01 7.33 -10.28
C GLY A 35 3.15 6.07 -10.06
N PHE A 36 2.34 6.03 -9.01
CA PHE A 36 1.37 4.95 -8.79
C PHE A 36 0.01 5.34 -9.38
N TYR A 37 -0.20 4.96 -10.64
CA TYR A 37 -1.43 5.28 -11.39
C TYR A 37 -2.50 4.19 -11.28
N ILE A 38 -3.75 4.58 -11.52
CA ILE A 38 -4.88 3.65 -11.60
C ILE A 38 -4.65 2.65 -12.75
N GLY A 39 -4.82 1.36 -12.46
CA GLY A 39 -4.62 0.27 -13.44
C GLY A 39 -3.19 -0.24 -13.55
N LEU A 40 -2.24 0.35 -12.82
CA LEU A 40 -0.84 -0.11 -12.78
C LEU A 40 -0.69 -1.37 -11.90
N ASN A 41 0.13 -2.31 -12.34
CA ASN A 41 0.56 -3.44 -11.52
C ASN A 41 1.76 -3.03 -10.66
N ILE A 42 1.69 -3.35 -9.38
CA ILE A 42 2.78 -3.08 -8.42
C ILE A 42 3.40 -4.40 -7.95
N GLU A 43 4.64 -4.30 -7.48
CA GLU A 43 5.34 -5.36 -6.79
C GLU A 43 5.46 -5.02 -5.30
N ILE A 44 5.21 -6.02 -4.45
CA ILE A 44 5.34 -5.91 -3.01
C ILE A 44 6.42 -6.89 -2.56
N GLU A 45 7.51 -6.37 -2.01
CA GLU A 45 8.53 -7.16 -1.34
C GLU A 45 8.29 -7.14 0.17
N ILE A 46 8.46 -8.29 0.81
CA ILE A 46 8.27 -8.46 2.25
C ILE A 46 9.61 -8.92 2.85
N HIS A 47 10.17 -8.10 3.74
CA HIS A 47 11.41 -8.40 4.44
C HIS A 47 11.28 -8.04 5.92
N ASP A 48 11.46 -9.04 6.79
CA ASP A 48 11.32 -8.93 8.24
C ASP A 48 9.97 -8.28 8.65
N ASN A 49 9.97 -6.98 8.91
CA ASN A 49 8.82 -6.17 9.31
C ASN A 49 8.59 -4.98 8.37
N MET A 50 9.12 -5.05 7.15
CA MET A 50 9.02 -4.02 6.13
C MET A 50 8.25 -4.53 4.91
N LEU A 51 7.39 -3.65 4.40
CA LEU A 51 6.77 -3.79 3.09
C LEU A 51 7.40 -2.75 2.18
N ILE A 52 8.00 -3.19 1.06
CA ILE A 52 8.54 -2.29 0.05
C ILE A 52 7.60 -2.36 -1.16
N ILE A 53 7.03 -1.22 -1.53
CA ILE A 53 6.10 -1.09 -2.65
C ILE A 53 6.85 -0.50 -3.84
N LYS A 54 6.90 -1.25 -4.95
CA LYS A 54 7.58 -0.83 -6.17
C LYS A 54 6.60 -0.82 -7.34
N GLN A 55 6.80 0.10 -8.27
CA GLN A 55 6.16 0.00 -9.58
C GLN A 55 6.77 -1.17 -10.32
N LYS A 56 5.95 -2.02 -10.93
CA LYS A 56 6.45 -3.08 -11.81
C LYS A 56 6.72 -2.46 -13.18
N VAL A 57 8.00 -2.25 -13.49
CA VAL A 57 8.46 -1.71 -14.79
C VAL A 57 8.42 -2.80 -15.86
#